data_AF-A0A7W0GTB2-F1
#
_entry.id   AF-A0A7W0GTB2-F1
#
_cell.length_a   1.000
_cell.length_b   1.000
_cell.length_c   1.000
_cell.angle_alpha   90.00
_cell.angle_beta   90.00
_cell.angle_gamma   90.00
#
_symmetry.space_group_name_H-M   'P 1'
#
loop_
_entity.id
_entity.type
_entity.pdbx_description
1 polymer ?
#
loop_
_entity_poly.entity_id
_entity_poly.type
_entity_poly.pdbx_seq_one_letter_code
_entity_poly.pdbx_strand_id
1 'polypeptide(L)'
;MKVKVIDADKGILKVAWLEDDKQGNPALKTAEVELRESGGWLFANTKEEDKGRGYVWGRIRNEDGQITVWNPNDTLFKQLMKEGVFPGKVDGDEVILDGLKPQHLKIIISGERGVLFSWDNPTVFVKVGK
;
A
#
# COMPACT_ATOMS: atom_id res chain seq x y z
N MET A 1 6.49 15.51 -3.43
CA MET A 1 6.60 14.15 -4.00
C MET A 1 6.63 14.24 -5.52
N LYS A 2 7.45 13.42 -6.19
CA LYS A 2 7.51 13.30 -7.66
C LYS A 2 7.27 11.85 -8.05
N VAL A 3 6.50 11.64 -9.10
CA VAL A 3 6.19 10.30 -9.65
C VAL A 3 6.64 10.25 -11.09
N LYS A 4 7.29 9.14 -11.48
CA LYS A 4 7.69 8.85 -12.86
C LYS A 4 7.25 7.44 -13.24
N VAL A 5 6.65 7.28 -14.41
CA VAL A 5 6.39 5.96 -14.99
C VAL A 5 7.71 5.39 -15.51
N ILE A 6 8.03 4.17 -15.11
CA ILE A 6 9.25 3.46 -15.54
C ILE A 6 8.91 2.43 -16.61
N ASP A 7 7.88 1.61 -16.37
CA ASP A 7 7.37 0.62 -17.31
C ASP A 7 5.84 0.59 -17.18
N ALA A 8 5.13 1.15 -18.16
CA ALA A 8 3.68 1.26 -18.12
C ALA A 8 3.00 -0.12 -18.26
N ASP A 9 3.55 -1.00 -19.11
CA ASP A 9 2.98 -2.32 -19.41
C ASP A 9 3.05 -3.24 -18.18
N LYS A 10 4.07 -3.05 -17.34
CA LYS A 10 4.22 -3.80 -16.07
C LYS A 10 3.66 -3.07 -14.85
N GLY A 11 3.14 -1.85 -15.02
CA GLY A 11 2.65 -1.01 -13.93
C GLY A 11 3.74 -0.59 -12.93
N ILE A 12 4.95 -0.30 -13.40
CA ILE A 12 6.10 0.05 -12.55
C ILE A 12 6.30 1.57 -12.56
N LEU A 13 6.31 2.15 -11.35
CA LEU A 13 6.56 3.56 -11.10
C LEU A 13 7.80 3.75 -10.24
N LYS A 14 8.47 4.90 -10.39
CA LYS A 14 9.42 5.41 -9.41
C LYS A 14 8.81 6.61 -8.71
N VAL A 15 8.77 6.57 -7.39
CA VAL A 15 8.32 7.66 -6.54
C VAL A 15 9.52 8.23 -5.79
N ALA A 16 9.55 9.56 -5.65
CA ALA A 16 10.55 10.28 -4.87
C ALA A 16 9.89 11.28 -3.92
N TRP A 17 10.33 11.31 -2.67
CA TRP A 17 9.81 12.20 -1.64
C TRP A 17 10.91 12.61 -0.66
N LEU A 18 10.64 13.64 0.14
CA LEU A 18 11.53 14.08 1.21
C LEU A 18 11.04 13.47 2.52
N GLU A 19 11.98 12.91 3.27
CA GLU A 19 11.80 12.45 4.65
C GLU A 19 13.02 12.89 5.44
N ASP A 20 12.88 13.06 6.75
CA ASP A 20 14.01 13.35 7.61
C ASP A 20 14.89 12.10 7.77
N ASP A 21 16.21 12.27 7.72
CA ASP A 21 17.17 11.24 8.08
C ASP A 21 17.19 11.00 9.60
N LYS A 22 18.04 10.07 10.06
CA LYS A 22 18.16 9.76 11.50
C LYS A 22 18.65 10.95 12.34
N GLN A 23 19.19 11.98 11.71
CA GLN A 23 19.69 13.20 12.33
C GLN A 23 18.69 14.36 12.20
N GLY A 24 17.52 14.15 11.59
CA GLY A 24 16.51 15.18 11.39
C GLY A 24 16.75 16.08 10.18
N ASN A 25 17.68 15.74 9.28
CA ASN A 25 17.92 16.53 8.07
C ASN A 25 17.03 16.03 6.92
N PRO A 26 16.51 16.93 6.06
CA PRO A 26 15.77 16.52 4.88
C PRO A 26 16.63 15.65 3.95
N ALA A 27 16.16 14.45 3.65
CA ALA A 27 16.79 13.49 2.77
C ALA A 27 15.84 13.07 1.65
N LEU A 28 16.35 12.96 0.43
CA LEU A 28 15.60 12.43 -0.70
C LEU A 28 15.49 10.92 -0.58
N LYS A 29 14.26 10.41 -0.48
CA LYS A 29 13.91 9.01 -0.59
C LYS A 29 13.35 8.71 -1.95
N THR A 30 13.61 7.50 -2.42
CA THR A 30 13.00 6.98 -3.64
C THR A 30 12.60 5.53 -3.44
N ALA A 31 11.53 5.12 -4.09
CA ALA A 31 11.14 3.71 -4.14
C ALA A 31 10.52 3.34 -5.49
N GLU A 32 10.66 2.07 -5.84
CA GLU A 32 9.92 1.46 -6.94
C GLU A 32 8.57 0.97 -6.41
N VAL A 33 7.50 1.30 -7.15
CA VAL A 33 6.13 0.95 -6.80
C VAL A 33 5.54 0.13 -7.94
N GLU A 34 5.02 -1.04 -7.60
CA GLU A 34 4.31 -1.93 -8.50
C GLU A 34 2.80 -1.76 -8.33
N LEU A 35 2.13 -1.41 -9.42
CA LEU A 35 0.68 -1.36 -9.50
C LEU A 35 0.12 -2.74 -9.87
N ARG A 36 -0.84 -3.22 -9.07
CA ARG A 36 -1.48 -4.53 -9.25
C ARG A 36 -2.98 -4.40 -9.12
N GLU A 37 -3.72 -5.06 -10.01
CA GLU A 37 -5.19 -5.03 -10.01
C GLU A 37 -5.79 -6.38 -9.58
N SER A 38 -6.85 -6.33 -8.77
CA SER A 38 -7.71 -7.47 -8.48
C SER A 38 -9.14 -7.00 -8.22
N GLY A 39 -10.13 -7.61 -8.85
CA GLY A 39 -11.55 -7.29 -8.62
C GLY A 39 -11.91 -5.82 -8.85
N GLY A 40 -11.30 -5.16 -9.85
CA GLY A 40 -11.46 -3.73 -10.11
C GLY A 40 -10.77 -2.82 -9.08
N TRP A 41 -10.02 -3.41 -8.15
CA TRP A 41 -9.20 -2.69 -7.18
C TRP A 41 -7.75 -2.65 -7.59
N LEU A 42 -7.17 -1.45 -7.60
CA LEU A 42 -5.77 -1.16 -7.86
C LEU A 42 -5.03 -0.98 -6.54
N PHE A 43 -3.86 -1.61 -6.42
CA PHE A 43 -3.00 -1.59 -5.25
C PHE A 43 -1.62 -1.09 -5.64
N ALA A 44 -1.05 -0.19 -4.84
CA ALA A 44 0.34 0.22 -4.93
C ALA A 44 1.16 -0.62 -3.97
N ASN A 45 2.23 -1.25 -4.46
CA ASN A 45 3.09 -2.14 -3.69
C ASN A 45 4.53 -1.63 -3.77
N THR A 46 5.11 -1.25 -2.64
CA THR A 46 6.48 -0.75 -2.54
C THR A 46 7.34 -1.84 -1.93
N LYS A 47 8.39 -2.26 -2.65
CA LYS A 47 9.33 -3.25 -2.13
C LYS A 47 10.20 -2.61 -1.05
N GLU A 48 10.28 -3.24 0.11
CA GLU A 48 11.14 -2.76 1.21
C GLU A 48 12.59 -3.25 0.96
N GLU A 49 13.49 -2.34 0.55
CA GLU A 49 14.87 -2.69 0.17
C GLU A 49 15.74 -3.10 1.38
N ASP A 50 15.55 -2.46 2.54
CA ASP A 50 16.46 -2.58 3.69
C ASP A 50 16.20 -3.78 4.60
N LYS A 51 15.00 -4.36 4.58
CA LYS A 51 14.63 -5.45 5.50
C LYS A 51 14.43 -6.81 4.85
N GLY A 52 14.32 -6.88 3.51
CA GLY A 52 14.03 -8.14 2.81
C GLY A 52 12.67 -8.77 3.20
N ARG A 53 11.75 -8.00 3.77
CA ARG A 53 10.51 -8.48 4.43
C ARG A 53 9.26 -8.50 3.55
N GLY A 54 9.34 -8.08 2.28
CA GLY A 54 8.21 -8.13 1.35
C GLY A 54 7.81 -6.76 0.81
N TYR A 55 6.50 -6.53 0.69
CA TYR A 55 5.92 -5.30 0.15
C TYR A 55 5.12 -4.55 1.21
N VAL A 56 5.33 -3.25 1.30
CA VAL A 56 4.35 -2.32 1.88
C VAL A 56 3.31 -2.04 0.81
N TRP A 57 2.02 -2.04 1.15
CA TRP A 57 0.98 -1.91 0.13
C TRP A 57 -0.20 -1.08 0.62
N GLY A 58 -0.93 -0.50 -0.34
CA GLY A 58 -2.13 0.29 -0.08
C GLY A 58 -3.07 0.28 -1.27
N ARG A 59 -4.36 0.50 -0.99
CA ARG A 59 -5.39 0.64 -2.02
C ARG A 59 -5.25 2.03 -2.63
N ILE A 60 -5.25 2.11 -3.95
CA ILE A 60 -5.22 3.39 -4.66
C ILE A 60 -6.41 3.56 -5.58
N ARG A 61 -6.77 4.82 -5.83
CA ARG A 61 -7.73 5.24 -6.86
C ARG A 61 -7.20 6.51 -7.51
N ASN A 62 -7.37 6.62 -8.83
CA ASN A 62 -7.00 7.79 -9.61
C ASN A 62 -8.22 8.26 -10.40
N GLU A 63 -8.86 9.33 -9.92
CA GLU A 63 -10.08 9.89 -10.50
C GLU A 63 -9.99 11.43 -10.42
N ASP A 64 -10.53 12.13 -11.41
CA ASP A 64 -10.64 13.60 -11.44
C ASP A 64 -9.34 14.37 -11.13
N GLY A 65 -8.20 13.84 -11.58
CA GLY A 65 -6.88 14.46 -11.36
C GLY A 65 -6.37 14.34 -9.92
N GLN A 66 -6.97 13.46 -9.12
CA GLN A 66 -6.60 13.16 -7.75
C GLN A 66 -6.22 11.69 -7.60
N ILE A 67 -5.15 11.44 -6.86
CA ILE A 67 -4.77 10.10 -6.43
C ILE A 67 -5.09 9.97 -4.95
N THR A 68 -6.00 9.07 -4.62
CA THR A 68 -6.35 8.73 -3.24
C THR A 68 -5.68 7.42 -2.87
N VAL A 69 -5.01 7.41 -1.72
CA VAL A 69 -4.33 6.24 -1.16
C VAL A 69 -4.94 5.93 0.21
N TRP A 70 -5.40 4.70 0.38
CA TRP A 70 -5.87 4.19 1.66
C TRP A 70 -4.91 3.14 2.19
N ASN A 71 -4.44 3.37 3.41
CA ASN A 71 -3.60 2.41 4.12
C ASN A 71 -4.43 1.23 4.65
N PRO A 72 -3.84 0.02 4.73
CA PRO A 72 -4.45 -1.11 5.42
C PRO A 72 -4.87 -0.76 6.85
N ASN A 73 -5.97 -1.36 7.32
CA ASN A 73 -6.39 -1.26 8.71
C ASN A 73 -5.72 -2.37 9.53
N ASP A 74 -4.57 -2.05 10.12
CA ASP A 74 -3.76 -3.02 10.87
C ASP A 74 -4.53 -3.68 12.03
N THR A 75 -5.42 -2.95 12.71
CA THR A 75 -6.22 -3.51 13.81
C THR A 75 -7.12 -4.64 13.30
N LEU A 76 -7.81 -4.43 12.18
CA LEU A 76 -8.67 -5.45 11.58
C LEU A 76 -7.87 -6.61 10.99
N PHE A 77 -6.74 -6.34 10.32
CA PHE A 77 -5.87 -7.42 9.84
C PHE A 77 -5.33 -8.27 11.00
N LYS A 78 -4.88 -7.66 12.11
CA LYS A 78 -4.45 -8.38 13.32
C LYS A 78 -5.57 -9.27 13.87
N GLN A 79 -6.81 -8.79 13.90
CA GLN A 79 -7.95 -9.58 14.33
C GLN A 79 -8.18 -10.78 13.39
N LEU A 80 -8.26 -10.55 12.08
CA LEU A 80 -8.56 -11.60 11.10
C LEU A 80 -7.43 -12.64 10.98
N MET A 81 -6.19 -12.27 11.29
CA MET A 81 -5.08 -13.21 11.42
C MET A 81 -5.22 -14.11 12.65
N LYS A 82 -5.64 -13.55 13.80
CA LYS A 82 -5.93 -14.35 15.01
C LYS A 82 -7.07 -15.35 14.78
N GLU A 83 -8.04 -14.98 13.95
CA GLU A 83 -9.15 -15.86 13.53
C GLU A 83 -8.74 -16.89 12.45
N GLY A 84 -7.51 -16.84 11.95
CA GLY A 84 -7.00 -17.76 10.91
C GLY A 84 -7.48 -17.45 9.49
N VAL A 85 -8.06 -16.27 9.25
CA VAL A 85 -8.58 -15.85 7.94
C VAL A 85 -7.44 -15.45 7.00
N PHE A 86 -6.42 -14.75 7.52
CA PHE A 86 -5.23 -14.37 6.75
C PHE A 86 -3.98 -15.05 7.31
N PRO A 87 -3.10 -15.58 6.43
CA PRO A 87 -1.81 -16.10 6.84
C PRO A 87 -0.84 -14.94 7.11
N GLY A 88 -0.02 -15.07 8.16
CA GLY A 88 0.97 -14.07 8.51
C GLY A 88 1.34 -14.08 9.99
N LYS A 89 2.05 -13.03 10.42
CA LYS A 89 2.46 -12.80 11.80
C LYS A 89 2.45 -11.31 12.16
N VAL A 90 2.48 -11.04 13.46
CA VAL A 90 2.72 -9.71 14.02
C VAL A 90 4.17 -9.64 14.50
N ASP A 91 4.91 -8.62 14.06
CA ASP A 91 6.29 -8.35 14.50
C ASP A 91 6.36 -6.95 15.14
N GLY A 92 6.34 -6.90 16.47
CA GLY A 92 6.13 -5.65 17.19
C GLY A 92 4.77 -5.02 16.85
N ASP A 93 4.79 -3.83 16.28
CA ASP A 93 3.58 -3.15 15.81
C ASP A 93 3.21 -3.47 14.35
N GLU A 94 4.12 -4.07 13.59
CA GLU A 94 3.95 -4.36 12.16
C GLU A 94 3.08 -5.61 11.94
N VAL A 95 2.21 -5.53 10.93
CA VAL A 95 1.46 -6.68 10.40
C VAL A 95 2.14 -7.19 9.15
N ILE A 96 2.59 -8.44 9.18
CA ILE A 96 3.26 -9.09 8.05
C ILE A 96 2.37 -10.22 7.54
N LEU A 97 1.81 -10.03 6.35
CA LEU A 97 1.03 -11.06 5.67
C LEU A 97 1.96 -11.98 4.87
N ASP A 98 1.71 -13.28 4.95
CA ASP A 98 2.40 -14.27 4.12
C ASP A 98 1.73 -14.36 2.72
N GLY A 99 2.11 -15.35 1.93
CA GLY A 99 1.58 -15.58 0.58
C GLY A 99 0.05 -15.58 0.52
N LEU A 100 -0.51 -14.49 -0.02
CA LEU A 100 -1.94 -14.34 -0.19
C LEU A 100 -2.43 -15.16 -1.41
N LYS A 101 -3.57 -15.81 -1.24
CA LYS A 101 -4.27 -16.56 -2.29
C LYS A 101 -5.44 -15.72 -2.84
N PRO A 102 -5.98 -16.03 -4.03
CA PRO A 102 -7.11 -15.30 -4.59
C PRO A 102 -8.33 -15.17 -3.65
N GLN A 103 -8.59 -16.18 -2.82
CA GLN A 103 -9.66 -16.12 -1.81
C GLN A 103 -9.44 -15.03 -0.76
N HIS A 104 -8.19 -14.74 -0.38
CA HIS A 104 -7.85 -13.68 0.56
C HIS A 104 -8.11 -12.30 -0.07
N LEU A 105 -7.77 -12.13 -1.35
CA LEU A 105 -8.09 -10.90 -2.08
C LEU A 105 -9.59 -10.66 -2.19
N LYS A 106 -10.39 -11.70 -2.40
CA LYS A 106 -11.86 -11.58 -2.39
C LYS A 106 -12.38 -11.04 -1.06
N ILE A 107 -11.87 -11.52 0.07
CA ILE A 107 -12.24 -11.03 1.41
C ILE A 107 -11.83 -9.56 1.58
N ILE A 108 -10.63 -9.19 1.12
CA ILE A 108 -10.14 -7.80 1.18
C ILE A 108 -11.06 -6.83 0.42
N ILE A 109 -11.60 -7.27 -0.70
CA ILE A 109 -12.39 -6.43 -1.62
C ILE A 109 -13.89 -6.45 -1.27
N SER A 110 -14.41 -7.53 -0.67
CA SER A 110 -15.86 -7.72 -0.48
C SER A 110 -16.49 -6.82 0.59
N GLY A 111 -15.70 -6.42 1.61
CA GLY A 111 -16.22 -5.72 2.78
C GLY A 111 -17.04 -6.59 3.75
N GLU A 112 -17.18 -7.89 3.49
CA GLU A 112 -17.98 -8.83 4.31
C GLU A 112 -17.42 -9.00 5.74
N ARG A 113 -16.12 -8.77 5.91
CA ARG A 113 -15.41 -8.85 7.20
C ARG A 113 -15.08 -7.47 7.76
N GLY A 114 -15.85 -6.46 7.35
CA GLY A 114 -15.56 -5.06 7.63
C GLY A 114 -14.64 -4.44 6.59
N VAL A 115 -14.39 -3.15 6.76
CA VAL A 115 -13.62 -2.33 5.82
C VAL A 115 -12.13 -2.43 6.17
N LEU A 116 -11.37 -3.21 5.41
CA LEU A 116 -9.95 -3.52 5.71
C LEU A 116 -8.95 -2.38 5.37
N PHE A 117 -9.45 -1.18 5.08
CA PHE A 117 -8.65 0.00 4.81
C PHE A 117 -9.21 1.18 5.62
N SER A 118 -8.38 2.17 5.88
CA SER A 118 -8.77 3.37 6.63
C SER A 118 -9.52 4.38 5.74
N TRP A 119 -10.79 4.11 5.42
CA TRP A 119 -11.58 4.88 4.46
C TRP A 119 -11.75 6.36 4.82
N ASP A 120 -11.88 6.65 6.13
CA ASP A 120 -12.14 8.00 6.64
C ASP A 120 -10.89 8.88 6.72
N ASN A 121 -9.70 8.30 6.58
CA ASN A 121 -8.43 9.04 6.66
C ASN A 121 -7.48 8.67 5.50
N PRO A 122 -7.86 8.96 4.23
CA PRO A 122 -6.98 8.73 3.10
C PRO A 122 -5.90 9.79 2.99
N THR A 123 -4.78 9.41 2.37
CA THR A 123 -3.83 10.37 1.82
C THR A 123 -4.28 10.75 0.41
N VAL A 124 -4.50 12.03 0.16
CA VAL A 124 -4.94 12.55 -1.15
C VAL A 124 -3.84 13.39 -1.78
N PHE A 125 -3.47 13.05 -3.02
CA PHE A 125 -2.55 13.82 -3.84
C PHE A 125 -3.33 14.52 -4.96
N VAL A 126 -3.18 15.84 -5.04
CA VAL A 126 -3.82 16.67 -6.07
C VAL A 126 -2.76 17.19 -7.04
N LYS A 127 -3.02 17.08 -8.34
CA LYS A 127 -2.14 17.66 -9.37
C LYS A 127 -2.26 19.20 -9.34
N VAL A 128 -1.18 19.88 -8.93
CA VAL A 128 -1.14 21.36 -8.77
C VAL A 128 -0.56 22.12 -9.98
N GLY A 129 -0.18 21.45 -11.07
CA GLY A 129 0.37 22.08 -12.28
C GLY A 129 0.26 21.16 -13.49
N LYS A 130 0.45 21.67 -14.71
CA LYS A 130 0.36 20.86 -15.94
C LYS A 130 1.56 19.93 -16.11
#